data_AF-A0A976K5V0-F1
#
_entry.id   AF-A0A976K5V0-F1
#
_cell.length_a   1.000
_cell.length_b   1.000
_cell.length_c   1.000
_cell.angle_alpha   90.00
_cell.angle_beta   90.00
_cell.angle_gamma   90.00
#
_symmetry.space_group_name_H-M   'P 1'
#
loop_
_entity.id
_entity.type
_entity.pdbx_description
1 polymer ?
#
loop_
_entity_poly.entity_id
_entity_poly.type
_entity_poly.pdbx_seq_one_letter_code
_entity_poly.pdbx_strand_id
1 'polypeptide(L)'
;MSEKQTAHAARTAARGRDVPPQRPRALALLALAAGLTLGGCGEGQGPGAATASGPTPQEQIARLEASGQLPQLDRLPLLEGIDADSDGVRDDIGDHILTAYPEPAQYRAAMQVARAYQAMVLVDKNDHIALQSVSEQMMRAIACVRRNAFAGDARRLEGSRLMDELEAMTTNTKERLQEYLAYNKARSGSVSVRPEGIVCE
;
A
#
# COMPACT_ATOMS: atom_id res chain seq x y z
N MET A 1 -2.01 63.40 -35.01
CA MET A 1 -2.48 63.86 -33.68
C MET A 1 -2.18 62.72 -32.73
N SER A 2 -0.95 62.63 -32.22
CA SER A 2 -0.41 63.39 -31.07
C SER A 2 -0.80 62.68 -29.77
N GLU A 3 0.16 62.01 -29.11
CA GLU A 3 1.00 62.56 -28.01
C GLU A 3 0.26 62.55 -26.66
N LYS A 4 0.85 62.13 -25.53
CA LYS A 4 2.28 62.11 -25.15
C LYS A 4 2.65 60.89 -24.26
N GLN A 5 3.96 60.69 -24.04
CA GLN A 5 4.57 59.72 -23.13
C GLN A 5 5.02 60.38 -21.80
N THR A 6 5.75 59.64 -20.94
CA THR A 6 6.53 60.09 -19.74
C THR A 6 5.70 60.50 -18.50
N ALA A 7 6.13 60.47 -17.22
CA ALA A 7 7.27 59.91 -16.44
C ALA A 7 6.91 60.05 -14.92
N HIS A 8 7.59 59.58 -13.86
CA HIS A 8 8.83 58.81 -13.57
C HIS A 8 8.63 58.04 -12.23
N ALA A 9 9.16 56.84 -11.98
CA ALA A 9 10.49 56.47 -11.45
C ALA A 9 10.84 56.85 -9.98
N ALA A 10 11.36 55.85 -9.22
CA ALA A 10 12.08 55.94 -7.91
C ALA A 10 11.20 56.17 -6.63
N ARG A 11 11.57 55.79 -5.38
CA ARG A 11 12.76 55.06 -4.85
C ARG A 11 12.61 54.52 -3.40
N THR A 12 13.19 53.33 -3.11
CA THR A 12 13.78 52.87 -1.80
C THR A 12 12.92 52.54 -0.54
N ALA A 13 13.56 51.76 0.36
CA ALA A 13 13.20 51.35 1.74
C ALA A 13 12.00 50.37 1.90
N ALA A 14 12.08 49.13 2.41
CA ALA A 14 13.03 48.32 3.21
C ALA A 14 12.77 48.23 4.74
N ARG A 15 13.03 47.03 5.29
CA ARG A 15 12.68 46.49 6.63
C ARG A 15 11.20 46.07 6.75
N GLY A 16 10.85 44.95 7.40
CA GLY A 16 11.68 43.91 8.04
C GLY A 16 11.03 42.53 7.98
N ARG A 17 11.80 41.47 8.25
CA ARG A 17 11.29 40.12 8.49
C ARG A 17 11.58 39.79 9.95
N ASP A 18 10.55 39.63 10.78
CA ASP A 18 10.74 39.21 12.15
C ASP A 18 11.12 37.73 12.20
N VAL A 19 12.31 37.45 12.72
CA VAL A 19 12.82 36.10 12.99
C VAL A 19 12.74 35.88 14.50
N PRO A 20 11.88 34.99 15.01
CA PRO A 20 11.78 34.76 16.45
C PRO A 20 13.08 34.13 16.99
N PRO A 21 13.61 34.60 18.13
CA PRO A 21 14.91 34.15 18.63
C PRO A 21 14.84 32.71 19.15
N GLN A 22 15.74 31.85 18.66
CA GLN A 22 15.94 30.51 19.20
C GLN A 22 16.54 30.60 20.61
N ARG A 23 15.89 29.94 21.58
CA ARG A 23 16.44 29.82 22.95
C ARG A 23 17.47 28.69 23.01
N PRO A 24 18.70 28.93 23.50
CA PRO A 24 19.66 27.85 23.72
C PRO A 24 19.15 26.94 24.85
N ARG A 25 19.00 25.63 24.58
CA ARG A 25 18.74 24.64 25.62
C ARG A 25 20.09 24.29 26.27
N ALA A 26 20.23 24.54 27.56
CA ALA A 26 21.45 24.24 28.29
C ALA A 26 21.73 22.72 28.29
N LEU A 27 22.98 22.34 28.03
CA LEU A 27 23.45 20.98 28.33
C LEU A 27 23.59 20.85 29.85
N ALA A 28 22.89 19.88 30.43
CA ALA A 28 23.12 19.40 31.79
C ALA A 28 23.50 17.92 31.72
N LEU A 29 24.46 17.49 32.55
CA LEU A 29 25.04 16.16 32.49
C LEU A 29 24.07 15.10 33.02
N LEU A 30 24.16 13.90 32.45
CA LEU A 30 24.05 12.67 33.23
C LEU A 30 24.77 11.52 32.49
N ALA A 31 26.02 11.26 32.89
CA ALA A 31 26.73 10.08 32.46
C ALA A 31 26.35 8.91 33.37
N LEU A 32 25.73 7.87 32.81
CA LEU A 32 25.48 6.61 33.49
C LEU A 32 26.09 5.47 32.69
N ALA A 33 27.23 4.95 33.16
CA ALA A 33 27.79 3.72 32.64
C ALA A 33 27.17 2.54 33.41
N ALA A 34 26.43 1.68 32.71
CA ALA A 34 25.94 0.40 33.21
C ALA A 34 26.34 -0.70 32.21
N GLY A 35 26.92 -1.79 32.70
CA GLY A 35 27.67 -2.73 31.87
C GLY A 35 26.80 -3.69 31.04
N LEU A 36 27.27 -4.01 29.84
CA LEU A 36 26.81 -5.18 29.10
C LEU A 36 27.36 -6.45 29.78
N THR A 37 26.53 -7.12 30.58
CA THR A 37 26.77 -8.52 30.96
C THR A 37 26.18 -9.44 29.89
N LEU A 38 27.01 -10.33 29.33
CA LEU A 38 26.53 -11.33 28.38
C LEU A 38 25.78 -12.43 29.14
N GLY A 39 24.45 -12.36 29.14
CA GLY A 39 23.59 -13.46 29.57
C GLY A 39 23.69 -14.61 28.56
N GLY A 40 24.36 -15.70 28.95
CA GLY A 40 24.44 -16.92 28.14
C GLY A 40 23.11 -17.69 28.06
N CYS A 41 23.05 -18.71 27.19
CA CYS A 41 21.90 -19.58 27.06
C CYS A 41 21.63 -20.36 28.37
N GLY A 42 20.60 -19.94 29.11
CA GLY A 42 20.13 -20.65 30.30
C GLY A 42 19.19 -21.79 29.93
N GLU A 43 19.73 -23.00 29.80
CA GLU A 43 18.92 -24.22 29.64
C GLU A 43 18.23 -24.57 30.97
N GLY A 44 16.93 -24.29 31.06
CA GLY A 44 16.14 -24.36 32.30
C GLY A 44 14.99 -25.37 32.21
N GLN A 45 15.30 -26.67 32.27
CA GLN A 45 14.30 -27.74 32.21
C GLN A 45 13.50 -27.86 33.53
N GLY A 46 12.51 -26.98 33.73
CA GLY A 46 11.53 -27.07 34.83
C GLY A 46 10.33 -27.98 34.48
N PRO A 47 9.87 -28.86 35.39
CA PRO A 47 8.73 -29.75 35.10
C PRO A 47 7.38 -29.09 35.37
N GLY A 48 6.38 -29.42 34.55
CA GLY A 48 4.97 -29.43 35.00
C GLY A 48 4.22 -28.09 35.08
N ALA A 49 4.54 -27.09 34.26
CA ALA A 49 3.59 -26.00 34.01
C ALA A 49 2.57 -26.46 32.96
N ALA A 50 1.31 -26.65 33.38
CA ALA A 50 0.21 -26.93 32.43
C ALA A 50 -0.03 -25.66 31.59
N THR A 51 0.38 -25.68 30.32
CA THR A 51 0.17 -24.55 29.42
C THR A 51 -1.32 -24.36 29.15
N ALA A 52 -1.89 -23.30 29.71
CA ALA A 52 -3.11 -22.70 29.20
C ALA A 52 -2.80 -22.14 27.80
N SER A 53 -2.85 -23.00 26.79
CA SER A 53 -2.58 -22.64 25.40
C SER A 53 -3.55 -21.55 24.97
N GLY A 54 -3.04 -20.35 24.77
CA GLY A 54 -3.80 -19.26 24.16
C GLY A 54 -4.24 -19.66 22.75
N PRO A 55 -5.35 -19.09 22.25
CA PRO A 55 -5.86 -19.40 20.91
C PRO A 55 -4.78 -19.13 19.86
N THR A 56 -4.65 -20.05 18.91
CA THR A 56 -3.70 -19.96 17.79
C THR A 56 -3.92 -18.70 16.95
N PRO A 57 -2.92 -18.25 16.17
CA PRO A 57 -3.10 -17.13 15.24
C PRO A 57 -4.30 -17.32 14.29
N GLN A 58 -4.57 -18.55 13.86
CA GLN A 58 -5.71 -18.93 13.03
C GLN A 58 -7.05 -18.72 13.78
N GLU A 59 -7.15 -19.18 15.03
CA GLU A 59 -8.33 -18.95 15.87
C GLU A 59 -8.47 -17.48 16.31
N GLN A 60 -7.39 -16.69 16.31
CA GLN A 60 -7.45 -15.24 16.48
C GLN A 60 -8.04 -14.57 15.24
N ILE A 61 -7.53 -14.87 14.04
CA ILE A 61 -8.03 -14.33 12.76
C ILE A 61 -9.52 -14.69 12.58
N ALA A 62 -9.89 -15.96 12.74
CA ALA A 62 -11.27 -16.41 12.54
C ALA A 62 -12.28 -15.73 13.49
N ARG A 63 -11.86 -15.34 14.71
CA ARG A 63 -12.71 -14.56 15.63
C ARG A 63 -12.76 -13.07 15.30
N LEU A 64 -11.73 -12.51 14.67
CA LEU A 64 -11.76 -11.14 14.15
C LEU A 64 -12.65 -11.04 12.91
N GLU A 65 -12.58 -12.02 12.00
CA GLU A 65 -13.48 -12.15 10.84
C GLU A 65 -14.94 -12.34 11.31
N ALA A 66 -15.20 -13.30 12.20
CA ALA A 66 -16.54 -13.55 12.76
C ALA A 66 -17.10 -12.41 13.64
N SER A 67 -16.31 -11.38 13.94
CA SER A 67 -16.77 -10.15 14.61
C SER A 67 -16.71 -8.90 13.72
N GLY A 68 -16.44 -9.06 12.41
CA GLY A 68 -16.37 -7.95 11.45
C GLY A 68 -15.18 -7.00 11.65
N GLN A 69 -14.18 -7.38 12.45
CA GLN A 69 -12.95 -6.59 12.65
C GLN A 69 -11.90 -6.83 11.55
N LEU A 70 -12.05 -7.90 10.78
CA LEU A 70 -11.31 -8.17 9.55
C LEU A 70 -12.30 -8.59 8.44
N PRO A 71 -12.02 -8.32 7.15
CA PRO A 71 -12.78 -8.92 6.06
C PRO A 71 -12.60 -10.44 6.08
N GLN A 72 -13.68 -11.18 5.87
CA GLN A 72 -13.64 -12.64 5.75
C GLN A 72 -13.08 -13.02 4.38
N LEU A 73 -11.83 -13.48 4.32
CA LEU A 73 -11.17 -13.74 3.05
C LEU A 73 -11.27 -15.21 2.59
N ASP A 74 -11.43 -15.41 1.28
CA ASP A 74 -11.34 -16.71 0.62
C ASP A 74 -9.92 -17.28 0.73
N ARG A 75 -9.81 -18.50 1.27
CA ARG A 75 -8.55 -19.24 1.44
C ARG A 75 -8.65 -20.67 0.87
N LEU A 76 -9.54 -20.89 -0.09
CA LEU A 76 -9.63 -22.15 -0.83
C LEU A 76 -8.31 -22.42 -1.60
N PRO A 77 -7.97 -23.69 -1.87
CA PRO A 77 -6.78 -24.09 -2.63
C PRO A 77 -6.95 -23.88 -4.15
N LEU A 78 -7.55 -22.75 -4.54
CA LEU A 78 -7.79 -22.32 -5.92
C LEU A 78 -7.05 -21.00 -6.13
N LEU A 79 -6.17 -20.92 -7.12
CA LEU A 79 -5.41 -19.68 -7.40
C LEU A 79 -6.36 -18.53 -7.71
N GLU A 80 -7.34 -18.78 -8.59
CA GLU A 80 -8.41 -17.87 -8.98
C GLU A 80 -9.32 -17.51 -7.81
N GLY A 81 -9.72 -18.49 -6.98
CA GLY A 81 -10.67 -18.27 -5.89
C GLY A 81 -12.11 -18.35 -6.37
N ILE A 82 -12.97 -17.48 -5.84
CA ILE A 82 -14.35 -17.30 -6.30
C ILE A 82 -14.46 -15.92 -6.96
N ASP A 83 -14.86 -15.90 -8.22
CA ASP A 83 -15.14 -14.73 -9.07
C ASP A 83 -16.42 -15.08 -9.84
N ALA A 84 -17.57 -14.69 -9.27
CA ALA A 84 -18.87 -15.21 -9.66
C ALA A 84 -19.53 -14.44 -10.83
N ASP A 85 -19.15 -13.18 -11.05
CA ASP A 85 -19.59 -12.37 -12.19
C ASP A 85 -18.56 -12.28 -13.34
N SER A 86 -17.38 -12.91 -13.16
CA SER A 86 -16.28 -12.97 -14.14
C SER A 86 -15.67 -11.59 -14.45
N ASP A 87 -15.64 -10.73 -13.44
CA ASP A 87 -15.01 -9.41 -13.45
C ASP A 87 -13.47 -9.49 -13.44
N GLY A 88 -12.88 -10.56 -12.91
CA GLY A 88 -11.43 -10.66 -12.70
C GLY A 88 -10.97 -10.11 -11.35
N VAL A 89 -11.90 -9.83 -10.44
CA VAL A 89 -11.68 -9.60 -9.01
C VAL A 89 -12.44 -10.66 -8.24
N ARG A 90 -11.82 -11.26 -7.22
CA ARG A 90 -12.51 -12.22 -6.34
C ARG A 90 -13.65 -11.55 -5.58
N ASP A 91 -14.77 -12.25 -5.42
CA ASP A 91 -15.95 -11.80 -4.67
C ASP A 91 -15.59 -11.22 -3.29
N ASP A 92 -14.73 -11.92 -2.53
CA ASP A 92 -14.32 -11.54 -1.18
C ASP A 92 -13.47 -10.26 -1.11
N ILE A 93 -12.82 -9.92 -2.23
CA ILE A 93 -12.09 -8.66 -2.39
C ILE A 93 -13.06 -7.56 -2.88
N GLY A 94 -14.00 -7.88 -3.77
CA GLY A 94 -15.05 -6.97 -4.23
C GLY A 94 -15.94 -6.45 -3.08
N ASP A 95 -16.43 -7.34 -2.21
CA ASP A 95 -17.22 -7.00 -1.02
C ASP A 95 -16.46 -6.09 -0.05
N HIS A 96 -15.16 -6.36 0.16
CA HIS A 96 -14.30 -5.48 0.95
C HIS A 96 -14.12 -4.11 0.28
N ILE A 97 -13.85 -4.05 -1.03
CA ILE A 97 -13.68 -2.80 -1.77
C ILE A 97 -14.94 -1.94 -1.71
N LEU A 98 -16.12 -2.55 -1.89
CA LEU A 98 -17.41 -1.88 -1.77
C LEU A 98 -17.62 -1.24 -0.39
N THR A 99 -17.10 -1.87 0.66
CA THR A 99 -17.21 -1.43 2.06
C THR A 99 -16.14 -0.39 2.44
N ALA A 100 -14.89 -0.60 2.03
CA ALA A 100 -13.73 0.21 2.42
C ALA A 100 -13.56 1.47 1.56
N TYR A 101 -13.95 1.41 0.28
CA TYR A 101 -13.71 2.45 -0.72
C TYR A 101 -15.01 2.93 -1.41
N PRO A 102 -16.06 3.34 -0.65
CA PRO A 102 -17.40 3.62 -1.19
C PRO A 102 -17.48 4.85 -2.09
N GLU A 103 -16.49 5.75 -2.06
CA GLU A 103 -16.41 6.88 -2.97
C GLU A 103 -16.16 6.39 -4.42
N PRO A 104 -16.98 6.74 -5.42
CA PRO A 104 -16.90 6.11 -6.75
C PRO A 104 -15.54 6.20 -7.46
N ALA A 105 -14.73 7.21 -7.14
CA ALA A 105 -13.37 7.34 -7.67
C ALA A 105 -12.33 6.44 -6.95
N GLN A 106 -12.59 6.09 -5.68
CA GLN A 106 -11.80 5.12 -4.93
C GLN A 106 -12.19 3.70 -5.35
N TYR A 107 -13.50 3.40 -5.38
CA TYR A 107 -14.04 2.12 -5.82
C TYR A 107 -13.47 1.65 -7.16
N ARG A 108 -13.58 2.46 -8.23
CA ARG A 108 -13.05 2.09 -9.56
C ARG A 108 -11.53 1.90 -9.56
N ALA A 109 -10.80 2.72 -8.80
CA ALA A 109 -9.35 2.57 -8.70
C ALA A 109 -8.96 1.29 -7.94
N ALA A 110 -9.68 0.94 -6.87
CA ALA A 110 -9.50 -0.29 -6.10
C ALA A 110 -9.80 -1.53 -6.93
N MET A 111 -10.92 -1.56 -7.67
CA MET A 111 -11.26 -2.66 -8.59
C MET A 111 -10.20 -2.83 -9.69
N GLN A 112 -9.68 -1.73 -10.25
CA GLN A 112 -8.61 -1.78 -11.26
C GLN A 112 -7.29 -2.32 -10.67
N VAL A 113 -6.99 -2.02 -9.41
CA VAL A 113 -5.81 -2.53 -8.67
C VAL A 113 -5.96 -4.02 -8.36
N ALA A 114 -7.10 -4.45 -7.80
CA ALA A 114 -7.36 -5.84 -7.47
C ALA A 114 -7.31 -6.74 -8.71
N ARG A 115 -7.93 -6.31 -9.81
CA ARG A 115 -7.90 -7.01 -11.11
C ARG A 115 -6.48 -7.15 -11.65
N ALA A 116 -5.66 -6.10 -11.51
CA ALA A 116 -4.26 -6.13 -11.91
C ALA A 116 -3.41 -7.07 -11.03
N TYR A 117 -3.65 -7.17 -9.71
CA TYR A 117 -2.97 -8.14 -8.84
C TYR A 117 -3.42 -9.58 -9.13
N GLN A 118 -4.73 -9.82 -9.32
CA GLN A 118 -5.28 -11.12 -9.69
C GLN A 118 -4.68 -11.61 -11.02
N ALA A 119 -4.56 -10.72 -12.01
CA ALA A 119 -3.90 -11.03 -13.27
C ALA A 119 -2.41 -11.40 -13.12
N MET A 120 -1.68 -10.88 -12.12
CA MET A 120 -0.30 -11.31 -11.82
C MET A 120 -0.22 -12.73 -11.27
N VAL A 121 -1.22 -13.14 -10.46
CA VAL A 121 -1.33 -14.52 -9.97
C VAL A 121 -1.61 -15.46 -11.14
N LEU A 122 -2.56 -15.14 -12.02
CA LEU A 122 -3.09 -16.06 -13.02
C LEU A 122 -2.33 -16.13 -14.36
N VAL A 123 -1.57 -15.10 -14.75
CA VAL A 123 -0.87 -15.05 -16.05
C VAL A 123 0.18 -16.17 -16.22
N ASP A 124 0.32 -16.72 -17.43
CA ASP A 124 1.42 -17.64 -17.75
C ASP A 124 2.77 -16.93 -17.57
N LYS A 125 3.61 -17.52 -16.70
CA LYS A 125 4.94 -16.98 -16.36
C LYS A 125 5.97 -17.16 -17.49
N ASN A 126 5.59 -17.78 -18.61
CA ASN A 126 6.40 -17.95 -19.82
C ASN A 126 5.98 -17.03 -20.98
N ASP A 127 4.76 -16.48 -20.99
CA ASP A 127 4.29 -15.57 -22.04
C ASP A 127 4.74 -14.13 -21.73
N HIS A 128 5.86 -13.72 -22.32
CA HIS A 128 6.40 -12.36 -22.19
C HIS A 128 5.43 -11.25 -22.65
N ILE A 129 4.49 -11.52 -23.56
CA ILE A 129 3.51 -10.53 -24.05
C ILE A 129 2.37 -10.39 -23.04
N ALA A 130 1.82 -11.49 -22.53
CA ALA A 130 0.82 -11.45 -21.46
C ALA A 130 1.40 -10.85 -20.17
N LEU A 131 2.62 -11.26 -19.78
CA LEU A 131 3.37 -10.67 -18.67
C LEU A 131 3.61 -9.16 -18.84
N GLN A 132 3.82 -8.67 -20.07
CA GLN A 132 3.93 -7.24 -20.35
C GLN A 132 2.58 -6.53 -20.14
N SER A 133 1.50 -7.07 -20.74
CA SER A 133 0.14 -6.54 -20.61
C SER A 133 -0.30 -6.37 -19.15
N VAL A 134 -0.03 -7.35 -18.28
CA VAL A 134 -0.39 -7.28 -16.85
C VAL A 134 0.31 -6.15 -16.11
N SER A 135 1.60 -5.87 -16.40
CA SER A 135 2.25 -4.68 -15.81
C SER A 135 1.67 -3.38 -16.35
N GLU A 136 1.24 -3.32 -17.61
CA GLU A 136 0.60 -2.13 -18.15
C GLU A 136 -0.79 -1.89 -17.55
N GLN A 137 -1.54 -2.94 -17.21
CA GLN A 137 -2.76 -2.87 -16.41
C GLN A 137 -2.46 -2.28 -15.03
N MET A 138 -1.46 -2.82 -14.31
CA MET A 138 -1.05 -2.28 -13.01
C MET A 138 -0.54 -0.83 -13.10
N MET A 139 0.18 -0.47 -14.16
CA MET A 139 0.64 0.92 -14.37
C MET A 139 -0.51 1.89 -14.67
N ARG A 140 -1.63 1.41 -15.27
CA ARG A 140 -2.90 2.17 -15.37
C ARG A 140 -3.57 2.28 -14.00
N ALA A 141 -3.70 1.19 -13.24
CA ALA A 141 -4.26 1.17 -11.89
C ALA A 141 -3.53 2.14 -10.93
N ILE A 142 -2.21 2.05 -10.81
CA ILE A 142 -1.36 2.97 -10.02
C ILE A 142 -1.53 4.42 -10.50
N ALA A 143 -1.68 4.64 -11.81
CA ALA A 143 -1.94 5.97 -12.35
C ALA A 143 -3.35 6.48 -12.05
N CYS A 144 -4.36 5.62 -11.98
CA CYS A 144 -5.73 5.94 -11.56
C CYS A 144 -5.76 6.33 -10.08
N VAL A 145 -5.25 5.47 -9.18
CA VAL A 145 -5.17 5.74 -7.72
C VAL A 145 -4.48 7.08 -7.45
N ARG A 146 -3.29 7.29 -8.02
CA ARG A 146 -2.48 8.50 -7.79
C ARG A 146 -3.08 9.79 -8.37
N ARG A 147 -3.95 9.71 -9.38
CA ARG A 147 -4.57 10.90 -10.00
C ARG A 147 -5.95 11.21 -9.42
N ASN A 148 -6.78 10.19 -9.21
CA ASN A 148 -8.23 10.34 -9.13
C ASN A 148 -8.87 9.79 -7.85
N ALA A 149 -8.35 8.71 -7.24
CA ALA A 149 -8.97 8.10 -6.07
C ALA A 149 -8.95 9.03 -4.83
N PHE A 150 -7.84 9.74 -4.63
CA PHE A 150 -7.57 10.48 -3.40
C PHE A 150 -7.05 11.90 -3.67
N ALA A 151 -7.50 12.83 -2.83
CA ALA A 151 -7.15 14.25 -2.89
C ALA A 151 -6.17 14.67 -1.78
N GLY A 152 -5.64 15.89 -1.86
CA GLY A 152 -4.75 16.46 -0.84
C GLY A 152 -3.54 15.58 -0.52
N ASP A 153 -3.21 15.49 0.78
CA ASP A 153 -2.11 14.68 1.31
C ASP A 153 -2.47 13.17 1.37
N ALA A 154 -3.75 12.85 1.56
CA ALA A 154 -4.27 11.47 1.54
C ALA A 154 -3.93 10.73 0.24
N ARG A 155 -3.76 11.48 -0.87
CA ARG A 155 -3.27 10.97 -2.17
C ARG A 155 -2.02 10.10 -2.08
N ARG A 156 -1.10 10.39 -1.16
CA ARG A 156 0.11 9.56 -0.97
C ARG A 156 -0.14 8.42 0.01
N LEU A 157 -0.75 8.70 1.17
CA LEU A 157 -0.83 7.74 2.26
C LEU A 157 -1.89 6.66 1.99
N GLU A 158 -3.15 7.05 1.83
CA GLU A 158 -4.25 6.12 1.53
C GLU A 158 -4.08 5.49 0.14
N GLY A 159 -3.49 6.25 -0.80
CA GLY A 159 -3.13 5.74 -2.12
C GLY A 159 -2.08 4.63 -2.10
N SER A 160 -1.14 4.62 -1.15
CA SER A 160 -0.24 3.47 -0.93
C SER A 160 -0.95 2.37 -0.15
N ARG A 161 -1.66 2.71 0.93
CA ARG A 161 -2.38 1.74 1.78
C ARG A 161 -3.33 0.84 0.97
N LEU A 162 -4.08 1.41 0.04
CA LEU A 162 -4.97 0.68 -0.87
C LEU A 162 -4.22 -0.37 -1.70
N MET A 163 -3.01 -0.05 -2.19
CA MET A 163 -2.18 -1.01 -2.92
C MET A 163 -1.73 -2.15 -1.99
N ASP A 164 -1.17 -1.78 -0.83
CA ASP A 164 -0.60 -2.73 0.13
C ASP A 164 -1.66 -3.70 0.70
N GLU A 165 -2.88 -3.20 0.94
CA GLU A 165 -4.03 -3.96 1.42
C GLU A 165 -4.55 -4.95 0.37
N LEU A 166 -4.74 -4.50 -0.87
CA LEU A 166 -5.22 -5.35 -1.96
C LEU A 166 -4.17 -6.37 -2.41
N GLU A 167 -2.88 -6.06 -2.33
CA GLU A 167 -1.79 -7.02 -2.53
C GLU A 167 -1.87 -8.16 -1.51
N ALA A 168 -2.00 -7.82 -0.22
CA ALA A 168 -2.07 -8.80 0.87
C ALA A 168 -3.36 -9.65 0.83
N MET A 169 -4.49 -9.08 0.42
CA MET A 169 -5.76 -9.80 0.24
C MET A 169 -5.74 -10.74 -0.98
N THR A 170 -5.13 -10.30 -2.09
CA THR A 170 -4.98 -11.12 -3.30
C THR A 170 -4.02 -12.28 -3.05
N THR A 171 -2.89 -12.02 -2.39
CA THR A 171 -1.84 -13.02 -2.12
C THR A 171 -1.99 -13.74 -0.77
N ASN A 172 -3.22 -13.79 -0.24
CA ASN A 172 -3.53 -14.28 1.11
C ASN A 172 -3.33 -15.78 1.36
N THR A 173 -3.07 -16.59 0.32
CA THR A 173 -2.65 -17.99 0.44
C THR A 173 -1.21 -18.15 -0.04
N LYS A 174 -0.53 -19.18 0.47
CA LYS A 174 0.87 -19.47 0.10
C LYS A 174 1.01 -19.66 -1.41
N GLU A 175 0.06 -20.32 -2.03
CA GLU A 175 0.04 -20.66 -3.45
C GLU A 175 -0.14 -19.40 -4.31
N ARG A 176 -1.08 -18.51 -3.95
CA ARG A 176 -1.26 -17.20 -4.62
C ARG A 176 -0.02 -16.31 -4.46
N LEU A 177 0.58 -16.28 -3.26
CA LEU A 177 1.84 -15.55 -3.01
C LEU A 177 3.00 -16.12 -3.83
N GLN A 178 3.11 -17.44 -3.99
CA GLN A 178 4.16 -18.07 -4.80
C GLN A 178 4.03 -17.69 -6.28
N GLU A 179 2.82 -17.65 -6.84
CA GLU A 179 2.58 -17.22 -8.23
C GLU A 179 2.85 -15.72 -8.43
N TYR A 180 2.46 -14.86 -7.49
CA TYR A 180 2.80 -13.43 -7.53
C TYR A 180 4.32 -13.19 -7.47
N LEU A 181 5.04 -13.93 -6.61
CA LEU A 181 6.50 -13.90 -6.58
C LEU A 181 7.14 -14.46 -7.86
N ALA A 182 6.51 -15.45 -8.51
CA ALA A 182 6.94 -15.96 -9.81
C ALA A 182 6.76 -14.92 -10.94
N TYR A 183 5.64 -14.19 -10.95
CA TYR A 183 5.42 -13.04 -11.85
C TYR A 183 6.49 -11.95 -11.64
N ASN A 184 6.71 -11.53 -10.40
CA ASN A 184 7.72 -10.52 -10.07
C ASN A 184 9.14 -10.96 -10.45
N LYS A 185 9.45 -12.26 -10.31
CA LYS A 185 10.71 -12.85 -10.80
C LYS A 185 10.80 -12.81 -12.33
N ALA A 186 9.75 -13.20 -13.04
CA ALA A 186 9.70 -13.21 -14.51
C ALA A 186 9.78 -11.80 -15.12
N ARG A 187 9.32 -10.78 -14.39
CA ARG A 187 9.44 -9.36 -14.76
C ARG A 187 10.67 -8.63 -14.22
N SER A 188 11.53 -9.30 -13.44
CA SER A 188 12.74 -8.68 -12.89
C SER A 188 13.65 -8.13 -13.99
N GLY A 189 14.16 -6.91 -13.80
CA GLY A 189 14.96 -6.19 -14.81
C GLY A 189 14.17 -5.61 -15.99
N SER A 190 12.86 -5.80 -16.08
CA SER A 190 12.01 -5.14 -17.08
C SER A 190 11.83 -3.64 -16.79
N VAL A 191 11.44 -2.89 -17.82
CA VAL A 191 10.90 -1.53 -17.68
C VAL A 191 9.43 -1.51 -18.11
N SER A 192 8.63 -0.62 -17.49
CA SER A 192 7.22 -0.42 -17.85
C SER A 192 6.95 1.06 -18.09
N VAL A 193 6.18 1.35 -19.15
CA VAL A 193 5.86 2.72 -19.56
C VAL A 193 4.85 3.35 -18.59
N ARG A 194 5.02 4.63 -18.26
CA ARG A 194 4.01 5.40 -17.53
C ARG A 194 2.87 5.77 -18.50
N PRO A 195 1.62 5.36 -18.27
CA PRO A 195 0.53 5.69 -19.17
C PRO A 195 0.18 7.18 -19.13
N GLU A 196 -0.15 7.75 -20.28
CA GLU A 196 -0.60 9.13 -20.44
C GLU A 196 -2.13 9.19 -20.62
N GLY A 197 -2.71 10.39 -20.64
CA GLY A 197 -4.17 10.56 -20.84
C GLY A 197 -5.04 9.99 -19.70
N ILE A 198 -6.18 9.41 -20.08
CA ILE A 198 -7.15 8.75 -19.19
C ILE A 198 -6.58 7.39 -18.76
N VAL A 199 -6.71 7.06 -17.47
CA VAL A 199 -6.04 5.88 -16.86
C VAL A 199 -6.92 5.07 -15.91
N CYS A 200 -8.03 5.65 -15.43
CA CYS A 200 -9.09 4.85 -14.80
C CYS A 200 -10.00 4.31 -15.89
N GLU A 201 -10.58 3.14 -15.63
CA GLU A 201 -11.81 2.66 -16.25
C GLU A 201 -13.06 3.38 -15.67
#